data_AF-A0A352NRM0-F1
#
_entry.id   AF-A0A352NRM0-F1
#
_cell.length_a   1.000
_cell.length_b   1.000
_cell.length_c   1.000
_cell.angle_alpha   90.00
_cell.angle_beta   90.00
_cell.angle_gamma   90.00
#
_symmetry.space_group_name_H-M   'P 1'
#
loop_
_entity.id
_entity.type
_entity.pdbx_description
1 polymer ?
#
loop_
_entity_poly.entity_id
_entity_poly.type
_entity_poly.pdbx_seq_one_letter_code
_entity_poly.pdbx_strand_id
1 'polypeptide(L)'
;MNVLVTGPRGKMGRFIVKMVINTDGLNVVSAVAPTGRDYIGKDVGLVSGLGRSVGIEVDDNLEAVIEKCDVIIDYTIPEFSMEVIRKALKYKKDAPSGTAEEMGEIMANTLGKNLKDIAVFGRRGEGERVKGTVGFHSVRAGDISSSHKVMFGLMGERLEITHHAYNWECFARGACRAALFLKGKKPGAYGMKDVLNI
;
A
#
# COMPACT_ATOMS: atom_id res chain seq x y z
N MET A 1 12.31 6.95 16.64
CA MET A 1 11.21 5.96 16.74
C MET A 1 11.69 4.72 16.03
N ASN A 2 11.67 3.61 16.72
CA ASN A 2 12.19 2.33 16.28
C ASN A 2 11.13 1.64 15.43
N VAL A 3 11.51 1.23 14.22
CA VAL A 3 10.61 0.69 13.20
C VAL A 3 11.00 -0.74 12.90
N LEU A 4 10.02 -1.64 12.94
CA LEU A 4 10.09 -2.98 12.37
C LEU A 4 9.48 -2.96 10.97
N VAL A 5 10.18 -3.52 9.99
CA VAL A 5 9.67 -3.64 8.62
C VAL A 5 9.41 -5.10 8.27
N THR A 6 8.19 -5.42 7.83
CA THR A 6 7.89 -6.77 7.33
C THR A 6 8.21 -6.88 5.84
N GLY A 7 8.64 -8.07 5.41
CA GLY A 7 8.97 -8.39 4.02
C GLY A 7 10.05 -7.49 3.38
N PRO A 8 11.25 -7.35 3.98
CA PRO A 8 12.26 -6.36 3.56
C PRO A 8 12.81 -6.55 2.14
N ARG A 9 12.72 -7.76 1.55
CA ARG A 9 13.10 -8.03 0.15
C ARG A 9 11.98 -7.79 -0.86
N GLY A 10 10.75 -7.59 -0.39
CA GLY A 10 9.56 -7.41 -1.23
C GLY A 10 9.63 -6.16 -2.10
N LYS A 11 8.76 -6.08 -3.12
CA LYS A 11 8.70 -4.92 -4.04
C LYS A 11 8.62 -3.61 -3.29
N MET A 12 7.77 -3.55 -2.26
CA MET A 12 7.58 -2.38 -1.40
C MET A 12 8.54 -2.35 -0.21
N GLY A 13 8.71 -3.48 0.50
CA GLY A 13 9.53 -3.55 1.72
C GLY A 13 10.94 -3.01 1.56
N ARG A 14 11.58 -3.24 0.41
CA ARG A 14 12.92 -2.67 0.15
C ARG A 14 12.94 -1.15 0.11
N PHE A 15 11.88 -0.51 -0.41
CA PHE A 15 11.77 0.94 -0.41
C PHE A 15 11.41 1.45 0.99
N ILE A 16 10.61 0.70 1.76
CA ILE A 16 10.33 1.05 3.16
C ILE A 16 11.62 1.05 3.98
N VAL A 17 12.42 -0.02 3.93
CA VAL A 17 13.71 -0.10 4.64
C VAL A 17 14.59 1.09 4.27
N LYS A 18 14.78 1.34 2.96
CA LYS A 18 15.57 2.48 2.48
C LYS A 18 15.01 3.82 2.95
N MET A 19 13.69 3.99 2.94
CA MET A 19 13.05 5.24 3.33
C MET A 19 13.19 5.49 4.83
N VAL A 20 12.95 4.48 5.66
CA VAL A 20 13.10 4.56 7.12
C VAL A 20 14.53 4.96 7.48
N ILE A 21 15.54 4.35 6.86
CA ILE A 21 16.95 4.67 7.09
C ILE A 21 17.29 6.13 6.74
N ASN A 22 16.63 6.70 5.74
CA ASN A 22 16.87 8.07 5.28
C ASN A 22 15.88 9.09 5.85
N THR A 23 15.01 8.70 6.80
CA THR A 23 14.02 9.60 7.41
C THR A 23 14.44 9.92 8.83
N ASP A 24 14.76 11.19 9.08
CA ASP A 24 15.10 11.66 10.42
C ASP A 24 14.00 11.33 11.44
N GLY A 25 14.42 10.83 12.60
CA GLY A 25 13.51 10.43 13.66
C GLY A 25 12.94 9.01 13.52
N LEU A 26 13.27 8.28 12.44
CA LEU A 26 12.99 6.86 12.30
C LEU A 26 14.28 6.03 12.26
N ASN A 27 14.25 4.84 12.85
CA ASN A 27 15.36 3.90 12.81
C ASN A 27 14.79 2.51 12.46
N VAL A 28 15.32 1.84 11.45
CA VAL A 28 15.06 0.40 11.31
C VAL A 28 15.79 -0.28 12.47
N VAL A 29 15.11 -1.13 13.22
CA VAL A 29 15.70 -1.90 14.35
C VAL A 29 15.54 -3.40 14.19
N SER A 30 14.61 -3.82 13.35
CA SER A 30 14.33 -5.21 13.04
C SER A 30 13.59 -5.30 11.70
N ALA A 31 13.71 -6.46 11.06
CA ALA A 31 12.90 -6.78 9.89
C ALA A 31 12.51 -8.25 9.93
N VAL A 32 11.28 -8.56 9.51
CA VAL A 32 10.74 -9.92 9.58
C VAL A 32 10.28 -10.36 8.20
N ALA A 33 10.54 -11.62 7.84
CA ALA A 33 10.05 -12.24 6.62
C ALA A 33 9.45 -13.62 6.92
N PRO A 34 8.67 -14.21 5.98
CA PRO A 34 8.15 -15.55 6.16
C PRO A 34 9.28 -16.56 6.40
N THR A 35 9.03 -17.58 7.22
CA THR A 35 9.96 -18.70 7.42
C THR A 35 10.37 -19.35 6.09
N GLY A 36 11.62 -19.81 6.02
CA GLY A 36 12.15 -20.55 4.86
C GLY A 36 12.62 -19.68 3.70
N ARG A 37 12.73 -18.36 3.88
CA ARG A 37 13.36 -17.47 2.90
C ARG A 37 14.88 -17.65 2.92
N ASP A 38 15.50 -17.60 1.75
CA ASP A 38 16.96 -17.70 1.55
C ASP A 38 17.75 -16.52 2.14
N TYR A 39 17.06 -15.56 2.75
CA TYR A 39 17.62 -14.32 3.28
C TYR A 39 17.31 -14.09 4.76
N ILE A 40 16.75 -15.07 5.47
CA ILE A 40 16.71 -15.05 6.94
C ILE A 40 18.15 -15.11 7.48
N GLY A 41 18.42 -14.36 8.56
CA GLY A 41 19.75 -14.19 9.15
C GLY A 41 20.71 -13.31 8.33
N LYS A 42 20.28 -12.76 7.18
CA LYS A 42 21.10 -11.83 6.40
C LYS A 42 20.81 -10.39 6.79
N ASP A 43 21.78 -9.51 6.59
CA ASP A 43 21.62 -8.09 6.87
C ASP A 43 20.54 -7.42 6.00
N VAL A 44 19.63 -6.68 6.62
CA VAL A 44 18.47 -6.03 6.00
C VAL A 44 18.87 -4.95 4.99
N GLY A 45 19.99 -4.26 5.21
CA GLY A 45 20.54 -3.28 4.28
C GLY A 45 20.97 -3.96 2.97
N LEU A 46 21.63 -5.11 3.06
CA LEU A 46 21.99 -5.89 1.88
C LEU A 46 20.75 -6.51 1.21
N VAL A 47 19.84 -7.10 1.98
CA VAL A 47 18.62 -7.75 1.47
C VAL A 47 17.67 -6.77 0.76
N SER A 48 17.54 -5.54 1.28
CA SER A 48 16.76 -4.48 0.65
C SER A 48 17.47 -3.83 -0.56
N GLY A 49 18.73 -4.19 -0.81
CA GLY A 49 19.53 -3.60 -1.88
C GLY A 49 19.92 -2.14 -1.59
N LEU A 50 20.15 -1.78 -0.32
CA LEU A 50 20.77 -0.53 0.09
C LEU A 50 22.25 -0.45 -0.35
N GLY A 51 22.88 -1.60 -0.57
CA GLY A 51 24.28 -1.69 -1.02
C GLY A 51 25.31 -1.64 0.12
N ARG A 52 24.87 -1.53 1.37
CA ARG A 52 25.73 -1.61 2.57
C ARG A 52 25.02 -2.35 3.70
N SER A 53 25.82 -2.95 4.57
CA SER A 53 25.35 -3.55 5.81
C SER A 53 24.90 -2.46 6.80
N VAL A 54 23.88 -2.75 7.60
CA VAL A 54 23.38 -1.86 8.67
C VAL A 54 23.38 -2.53 10.05
N GLY A 55 23.84 -3.78 10.16
CA GLY A 55 23.98 -4.52 11.40
C GLY A 55 22.65 -5.06 11.94
N ILE A 56 21.63 -5.21 11.08
CA ILE A 56 20.30 -5.69 11.48
C ILE A 56 19.96 -6.87 10.60
N GLU A 57 19.76 -8.03 11.20
CA GLU A 57 19.39 -9.24 10.48
C GLU A 57 17.89 -9.33 10.22
N VAL A 58 17.53 -10.02 9.14
CA VAL A 58 16.14 -10.39 8.86
C VAL A 58 15.78 -11.64 9.68
N ASP A 59 14.81 -11.49 10.56
CA ASP A 59 14.25 -12.57 11.37
C ASP A 59 13.06 -13.23 10.65
N ASP A 60 12.69 -14.44 11.06
CA ASP A 60 11.42 -15.06 10.69
C ASP A 60 10.47 -15.26 11.87
N ASN A 61 10.88 -14.83 13.07
CA ASN A 61 10.08 -14.81 14.28
C ASN A 61 9.76 -13.38 14.72
N LEU A 62 8.52 -12.94 14.51
CA LEU A 62 8.05 -11.62 14.93
C LEU A 62 8.11 -11.42 16.45
N GLU A 63 7.77 -12.45 17.24
CA GLU A 63 7.69 -12.38 18.70
C GLU A 63 9.06 -12.10 19.33
N ALA A 64 10.13 -12.62 18.73
CA ALA A 64 11.50 -12.41 19.20
C ALA A 64 11.99 -10.96 19.02
N VAL A 65 11.34 -10.17 18.15
CA VAL A 65 11.84 -8.84 17.76
C VAL A 65 10.83 -7.72 17.92
N ILE A 66 9.57 -8.02 18.25
CA ILE A 66 8.50 -7.02 18.37
C ILE A 66 8.76 -6.00 19.48
N GLU A 67 9.34 -6.42 20.61
CA GLU A 67 9.64 -5.54 21.75
C GLU A 67 10.71 -4.49 21.44
N LYS A 68 11.46 -4.65 20.34
CA LYS A 68 12.51 -3.72 19.93
C LYS A 68 11.95 -2.47 19.23
N CYS A 69 10.70 -2.52 18.76
CA CYS A 69 10.12 -1.48 17.90
C CYS A 69 8.97 -0.72 18.58
N ASP A 70 8.84 0.56 18.22
CA ASP A 70 7.71 1.41 18.59
C ASP A 70 6.55 1.26 17.58
N VAL A 71 6.88 0.92 16.33
CA VAL A 71 5.93 0.81 15.22
C VAL A 71 6.34 -0.30 14.25
N ILE A 72 5.35 -0.97 13.67
CA ILE A 72 5.51 -1.93 12.59
C ILE A 72 4.99 -1.29 11.30
N ILE A 73 5.80 -1.30 10.24
CA ILE A 73 5.34 -0.99 8.88
C ILE A 73 5.18 -2.31 8.13
N ASP A 74 3.93 -2.71 7.89
CA ASP A 74 3.60 -3.91 7.13
C ASP A 74 3.08 -3.59 5.73
N TYR A 75 3.77 -4.12 4.72
CA TYR A 75 3.35 -4.06 3.32
C TYR A 75 3.63 -5.39 2.62
N THR A 76 2.98 -6.43 3.11
CA THR A 76 3.15 -7.78 2.59
C THR A 76 1.86 -8.29 1.97
N ILE A 77 1.89 -9.50 1.40
CA ILE A 77 0.67 -10.09 0.84
C ILE A 77 -0.28 -10.41 1.97
N PRO A 78 -1.61 -10.38 1.75
CA PRO A 78 -2.58 -10.72 2.77
C PRO A 78 -2.21 -12.00 3.49
N GLU A 79 -1.64 -13.04 2.88
CA GLU A 79 -1.28 -14.28 3.58
C GLU A 79 -0.18 -14.12 4.66
N PHE A 80 0.82 -13.25 4.47
CA PHE A 80 1.87 -12.96 5.46
C PHE A 80 1.49 -11.80 6.36
N SER A 81 0.84 -10.76 5.80
CA SER A 81 0.09 -9.80 6.59
C SER A 81 -1.03 -10.47 7.38
N MET A 82 -1.44 -11.71 7.09
CA MET A 82 -2.42 -12.49 7.86
C MET A 82 -1.75 -13.45 8.85
N GLU A 83 -0.44 -13.66 8.82
CA GLU A 83 0.24 -14.14 10.02
C GLU A 83 0.31 -12.99 11.05
N VAL A 84 0.50 -11.76 10.55
CA VAL A 84 0.40 -10.49 11.31
C VAL A 84 -1.05 -10.13 11.69
N ILE A 85 -2.01 -10.37 10.80
CA ILE A 85 -3.43 -9.99 10.85
C ILE A 85 -4.29 -11.23 10.55
N ARG A 86 -4.11 -12.38 11.20
CA ARG A 86 -5.11 -13.48 11.26
C ARG A 86 -5.14 -13.98 12.68
N LYS A 87 -5.64 -13.16 13.60
CA LYS A 87 -6.11 -11.73 13.64
C LYS A 87 -7.00 -10.95 12.59
N ALA A 88 -7.20 -11.26 11.29
CA ALA A 88 -8.33 -11.03 10.34
C ALA A 88 -8.03 -11.37 8.81
N LEU A 89 -8.71 -12.43 8.34
CA LEU A 89 -9.09 -12.96 6.98
C LEU A 89 -9.17 -12.00 5.74
N LYS A 90 -9.14 -12.38 4.43
CA LYS A 90 -8.77 -13.56 3.61
C LYS A 90 -8.94 -13.19 2.10
N TYR A 91 -7.89 -13.36 1.28
CA TYR A 91 -7.79 -13.28 -0.20
C TYR A 91 -7.73 -11.90 -0.89
N LYS A 92 -6.67 -11.68 -1.70
CA LYS A 92 -6.59 -10.56 -2.66
C LYS A 92 -6.20 -11.06 -4.05
N LYS A 93 -7.19 -11.09 -4.95
CA LYS A 93 -7.08 -11.32 -6.41
C LYS A 93 -7.85 -10.21 -7.15
N ASP A 94 -7.71 -8.95 -6.71
CA ASP A 94 -8.59 -7.85 -7.14
C ASP A 94 -8.19 -7.22 -8.50
N ALA A 95 -9.21 -7.11 -9.34
CA ALA A 95 -9.28 -6.16 -10.44
C ALA A 95 -10.70 -5.56 -10.39
N PRO A 96 -10.85 -4.23 -10.31
CA PRO A 96 -9.80 -3.20 -10.33
C PRO A 96 -9.01 -3.13 -9.00
N SER A 97 -7.95 -2.33 -8.94
CA SER A 97 -7.18 -2.20 -7.68
C SER A 97 -8.03 -1.55 -6.58
N GLY A 98 -7.80 -1.88 -5.31
CA GLY A 98 -8.46 -1.20 -4.18
C GLY A 98 -8.52 0.34 -4.25
N THR A 99 -7.46 1.04 -4.70
CA THR A 99 -7.50 2.50 -4.91
C THR A 99 -8.54 2.94 -5.94
N ALA A 100 -8.72 2.16 -7.00
CA ALA A 100 -9.73 2.44 -8.02
C ALA A 100 -11.13 2.17 -7.47
N GLU A 101 -11.33 1.08 -6.71
CA GLU A 101 -12.60 0.83 -6.01
C GLU A 101 -12.95 1.97 -5.06
N GLU A 102 -11.99 2.46 -4.27
CA GLU A 102 -12.19 3.58 -3.35
C GLU A 102 -12.55 4.88 -4.09
N MET A 103 -11.89 5.19 -5.21
CA MET A 103 -12.31 6.30 -6.09
C MET A 103 -13.75 6.12 -6.59
N GLY A 104 -14.11 4.88 -6.95
CA GLY A 104 -15.46 4.49 -7.31
C GLY A 104 -16.47 4.74 -6.21
N GLU A 105 -16.16 4.32 -4.99
CA GLU A 105 -17.01 4.47 -3.81
C GLU A 105 -17.23 5.95 -3.49
N ILE A 106 -16.19 6.78 -3.57
CA ILE A 106 -16.31 8.23 -3.40
C ILE A 106 -17.28 8.83 -4.44
N MET A 107 -17.16 8.43 -5.72
CA MET A 107 -18.07 8.89 -6.76
C MET A 107 -19.51 8.42 -6.52
N ALA A 108 -19.71 7.14 -6.16
CA ALA A 108 -21.02 6.58 -5.92
C ALA A 108 -21.71 7.27 -4.73
N ASN A 109 -21.00 7.44 -3.62
CA ASN A 109 -21.49 8.13 -2.43
C ASN A 109 -21.85 9.59 -2.72
N THR A 110 -21.04 10.30 -3.51
CA THR A 110 -21.34 11.68 -3.93
C THR A 110 -22.62 11.77 -4.77
N LEU A 111 -22.94 10.71 -5.54
CA LEU A 111 -24.17 10.59 -6.32
C LEU A 111 -25.35 10.03 -5.51
N GLY A 112 -25.18 9.74 -4.22
CA GLY A 112 -26.21 9.11 -3.39
C GLY A 112 -26.56 7.68 -3.81
N LYS A 113 -25.60 6.94 -4.36
CA LYS A 113 -25.79 5.56 -4.88
C LYS A 113 -24.79 4.60 -4.25
N ASN A 114 -25.13 3.31 -4.25
CA ASN A 114 -24.17 2.26 -3.94
C ASN A 114 -23.33 1.91 -5.18
N LEU A 115 -22.01 1.79 -5.01
CA LEU A 115 -21.11 1.46 -6.12
C LEU A 115 -21.48 0.12 -6.77
N LYS A 116 -21.85 -0.88 -5.97
CA LYS A 116 -22.22 -2.24 -6.45
C LYS A 116 -23.35 -2.24 -7.47
N ASP A 117 -24.25 -1.26 -7.40
CA ASP A 117 -25.41 -1.18 -8.29
C ASP A 117 -25.10 -0.46 -9.62
N ILE A 118 -24.02 0.33 -9.65
CA ILE A 118 -23.71 1.21 -10.78
C ILE A 118 -22.37 0.90 -11.44
N ALA A 119 -21.52 0.08 -10.83
CA ALA A 119 -20.22 -0.28 -11.35
C ALA A 119 -20.32 -1.21 -12.58
N VAL A 120 -19.56 -0.89 -13.63
CA VAL A 120 -19.43 -1.70 -14.84
C VAL A 120 -17.95 -1.97 -15.10
N PHE A 121 -17.52 -3.23 -14.94
CA PHE A 121 -16.09 -3.63 -14.97
C PHE A 121 -15.56 -4.06 -16.35
N GLY A 122 -16.38 -3.97 -17.39
CA GLY A 122 -15.99 -4.33 -18.75
C GLY A 122 -17.12 -4.11 -19.75
N ARG A 123 -16.77 -4.12 -21.04
CA ARG A 123 -17.72 -4.07 -22.17
C ARG A 123 -17.19 -4.94 -23.31
N ARG A 124 -18.10 -5.53 -24.07
CA ARG A 124 -17.81 -6.32 -25.28
C ARG A 124 -18.84 -5.99 -26.36
N GLY A 125 -18.38 -5.74 -27.59
CA GLY A 125 -19.25 -5.37 -28.70
C GLY A 125 -19.66 -3.91 -28.69
N GLU A 126 -20.74 -3.60 -29.41
CA GLU A 126 -21.29 -2.25 -29.57
C GLU A 126 -22.50 -2.03 -28.67
N GLY A 127 -22.72 -0.79 -28.25
CA GLY A 127 -23.89 -0.42 -27.45
C GLY A 127 -23.74 0.92 -26.76
N GLU A 128 -24.87 1.58 -26.51
CA GLU A 128 -24.90 2.84 -25.79
C GLU A 128 -24.46 2.67 -24.32
N ARG A 129 -23.86 3.73 -23.76
CA ARG A 129 -23.52 3.77 -22.34
C ARG A 129 -24.80 3.89 -21.51
N VAL A 130 -25.03 2.92 -20.63
CA VAL A 130 -26.11 3.01 -19.62
C VAL A 130 -25.89 4.24 -18.74
N LYS A 131 -26.85 5.16 -18.75
CA LYS A 131 -26.81 6.39 -17.97
C LYS A 131 -26.75 6.07 -16.47
N GLY A 132 -25.99 6.87 -15.72
CA GLY A 132 -25.87 6.73 -14.27
C GLY A 132 -24.95 5.59 -13.78
N THR A 133 -24.24 4.90 -14.69
CA THR A 133 -23.21 3.90 -14.34
C THR A 133 -21.83 4.54 -14.13
N VAL A 134 -20.95 3.84 -13.42
CA VAL A 134 -19.52 4.14 -13.28
C VAL A 134 -18.73 3.03 -13.97
N GLY A 135 -17.97 3.39 -15.01
CA GLY A 135 -17.18 2.42 -15.78
C GLY A 135 -15.79 2.25 -15.19
N PHE A 136 -15.35 1.00 -15.04
CA PHE A 136 -13.99 0.65 -14.67
C PHE A 136 -13.28 0.01 -15.85
N HIS A 137 -12.06 0.49 -16.11
CA HIS A 137 -11.17 -0.13 -17.07
C HIS A 137 -9.82 -0.39 -16.39
N SER A 138 -9.41 -1.65 -16.35
CA SER A 138 -8.17 -2.07 -15.71
C SER A 138 -7.19 -2.58 -16.76
N VAL A 139 -6.03 -1.94 -16.82
CA VAL A 139 -4.90 -2.40 -17.63
C VAL A 139 -3.89 -3.08 -16.71
N ARG A 140 -3.33 -4.20 -17.17
CA ARG A 140 -2.19 -4.89 -16.56
C ARG A 140 -1.12 -5.02 -17.65
N ALA A 141 -0.05 -4.25 -17.53
CA ALA A 141 1.01 -4.21 -18.53
C ALA A 141 2.36 -3.91 -17.87
N GLY A 142 3.38 -4.68 -18.24
CA GLY A 142 4.77 -4.46 -17.83
C GLY A 142 4.97 -4.37 -16.31
N ASP A 143 5.79 -3.39 -15.91
CA ASP A 143 6.21 -3.12 -14.53
C ASP A 143 5.58 -1.85 -13.93
N ILE A 144 4.47 -1.37 -14.53
CA ILE A 144 3.73 -0.20 -14.06
C ILE A 144 3.40 -0.36 -12.56
N SER A 145 3.91 0.55 -11.74
CA SER A 145 3.73 0.49 -10.28
C SER A 145 2.27 0.78 -9.91
N SER A 146 1.77 1.96 -10.26
CA SER A 146 0.36 2.31 -10.12
C SER A 146 -0.01 3.48 -11.03
N SER A 147 -1.13 3.37 -11.74
CA SER A 147 -1.68 4.45 -12.55
C SER A 147 -3.19 4.46 -12.44
N HIS A 148 -3.75 5.58 -12.04
CA HIS A 148 -5.18 5.78 -11.86
C HIS A 148 -5.63 7.02 -12.60
N LYS A 149 -6.71 6.90 -13.37
CA LYS A 149 -7.32 8.01 -14.09
C LYS A 149 -8.82 7.96 -13.88
N VAL A 150 -9.38 9.03 -13.33
CA VAL A 150 -10.82 9.28 -13.32
C VAL A 150 -11.12 10.25 -14.45
N MET A 151 -12.05 9.88 -15.32
CA MET A 151 -12.42 10.65 -16.50
C MET A 151 -13.89 11.06 -16.40
N PHE A 152 -14.14 12.37 -16.50
CA PHE A 152 -15.46 12.96 -16.66
C PHE A 152 -15.58 13.46 -18.10
N GLY A 153 -16.29 12.71 -18.95
CA GLY A 153 -16.52 13.07 -20.35
C GLY A 153 -17.92 13.66 -20.56
N LEU A 154 -17.98 14.81 -21.22
CA LEU A 154 -19.21 15.48 -21.65
C LEU A 154 -19.14 15.78 -23.17
N MET A 155 -20.21 16.32 -23.74
CA MET A 155 -20.21 16.67 -25.17
C MET A 155 -19.25 17.85 -25.41
N GLY A 156 -18.17 17.61 -26.17
CA GLY A 156 -17.19 18.64 -26.53
C GLY A 156 -16.10 18.89 -25.48
N GLU A 157 -16.14 18.23 -24.32
CA GLU A 157 -15.14 18.42 -23.27
C GLU A 157 -14.87 17.16 -22.45
N ARG A 158 -13.71 17.16 -21.77
CA ARG A 158 -13.30 16.10 -20.87
C ARG A 158 -12.45 16.67 -19.75
N LEU A 159 -12.80 16.35 -18.51
CA LEU A 159 -11.98 16.59 -17.33
C LEU A 159 -11.37 15.26 -16.87
N GLU A 160 -10.07 15.26 -16.57
CA GLU A 160 -9.36 14.08 -16.07
C GLU A 160 -8.61 14.40 -14.78
N ILE A 161 -8.75 13.54 -13.78
CA ILE A 161 -7.90 13.53 -12.59
C ILE A 161 -7.03 12.28 -12.68
N THR A 162 -5.72 12.48 -12.77
CA THR A 162 -4.77 11.39 -13.02
C THR A 162 -3.67 11.36 -11.96
N HIS A 163 -3.40 10.17 -11.43
CA HIS A 163 -2.29 9.90 -10.53
C HIS A 163 -1.40 8.80 -11.11
N HIS A 164 -0.11 9.11 -11.27
CA HIS A 164 0.91 8.16 -11.70
C HIS A 164 1.95 7.99 -10.60
N ALA A 165 2.09 6.77 -10.08
CA ALA A 165 3.22 6.40 -9.26
C ALA A 165 4.32 5.84 -10.17
N TYR A 166 5.42 6.59 -10.32
CA TYR A 166 6.59 6.16 -11.11
C TYR A 166 7.34 5.02 -10.44
N ASN A 167 7.29 4.95 -9.12
CA ASN A 167 7.89 3.89 -8.32
C ASN A 167 7.14 3.75 -6.99
N TRP A 168 7.58 2.80 -6.18
CA TRP A 168 6.98 2.50 -4.88
C TRP A 168 7.40 3.48 -3.77
N GLU A 169 8.35 4.38 -4.02
CA GLU A 169 8.89 5.31 -3.02
C GLU A 169 7.84 6.27 -2.45
N CYS A 170 6.89 6.70 -3.29
CA CYS A 170 5.81 7.59 -2.87
C CYS A 170 4.96 6.98 -1.72
N PHE A 171 4.69 5.68 -1.79
CA PHE A 171 3.97 4.96 -0.73
C PHE A 171 4.83 4.76 0.50
N ALA A 172 6.15 4.51 0.34
CA ALA A 172 7.08 4.34 1.47
C ALA A 172 7.16 5.62 2.30
N ARG A 173 7.19 6.76 1.60
CA ARG A 173 7.16 8.09 2.23
C ARG A 173 5.86 8.33 3.00
N GLY A 174 4.72 7.93 2.43
CA GLY A 174 3.44 7.97 3.11
C GLY A 174 3.42 7.13 4.40
N ALA A 175 3.94 5.90 4.34
CA ALA A 175 4.04 5.03 5.51
C ALA A 175 4.98 5.60 6.60
N CYS A 176 6.13 6.16 6.23
CA CYS A 176 7.03 6.81 7.17
C CYS A 176 6.38 8.05 7.80
N ARG A 177 5.62 8.84 7.02
CA ARG A 177 4.85 9.98 7.54
C ARG A 177 3.77 9.52 8.53
N ALA A 178 3.05 8.45 8.23
CA ALA A 178 2.05 7.87 9.13
C ALA A 178 2.70 7.36 10.43
N ALA A 179 3.85 6.69 10.33
CA ALA A 179 4.63 6.26 11.48
C ALA A 179 5.01 7.46 12.38
N LEU A 180 5.56 8.53 11.80
CA LEU A 180 5.88 9.74 12.55
C LEU A 180 4.64 10.40 13.17
N PHE A 181 3.51 10.43 12.46
CA PHE A 181 2.23 10.96 12.97
C PHE A 181 1.73 10.21 14.20
N LEU A 182 1.92 8.89 14.27
CA LEU A 182 1.47 8.07 15.40
C LEU A 182 2.23 8.35 16.69
N LYS A 183 3.41 8.98 16.63
CA LYS A 183 4.19 9.32 17.82
C LYS A 183 3.38 10.22 18.76
N GLY A 184 3.05 9.71 19.94
CA GLY A 184 2.27 10.43 20.95
C GLY A 184 0.75 10.49 20.69
N LYS A 185 0.24 9.74 19.72
CA LYS A 185 -1.22 9.55 19.55
C LYS A 185 -1.75 8.54 20.53
N LYS A 186 -3.01 8.71 20.92
CA LYS A 186 -3.73 7.72 21.74
C LYS A 186 -4.02 6.47 20.90
N PRO A 187 -4.24 5.30 21.52
CA PRO A 187 -4.70 4.12 20.79
C PRO A 187 -6.00 4.41 20.02
N GLY A 188 -6.02 4.05 18.74
CA GLY A 188 -7.15 4.30 17.85
C GLY A 188 -6.84 3.87 16.41
N ALA A 189 -7.88 3.86 15.56
CA ALA A 189 -7.74 3.68 14.13
C ALA A 189 -7.63 5.06 13.46
N TYR A 190 -6.54 5.27 12.72
CA TYR A 190 -6.27 6.51 11.99
C TYR A 190 -6.09 6.21 10.51
N GLY A 191 -6.63 7.07 9.65
CA GLY A 191 -6.44 7.04 8.21
C GLY A 191 -5.44 8.09 7.73
N MET A 192 -5.13 8.06 6.43
CA MET A 192 -4.27 9.08 5.83
C MET A 192 -4.88 10.48 5.85
N LYS A 193 -6.21 10.61 5.96
CA LYS A 193 -6.90 11.89 6.20
C LYS A 193 -6.44 12.55 7.51
N ASP A 194 -6.35 11.78 8.59
CA ASP A 194 -5.83 12.27 9.88
C ASP A 194 -4.35 12.68 9.77
N VAL A 195 -3.54 11.88 9.07
CA VAL A 195 -2.10 12.15 8.86
C VAL A 195 -1.86 13.41 8.02
N LEU A 196 -2.77 13.70 7.09
CA LEU A 196 -2.71 14.86 6.19
C LEU A 196 -3.49 16.06 6.72
N ASN A 197 -4.27 15.88 7.78
CA ASN A 197 -5.14 16.90 8.39
C ASN A 197 -6.19 17.45 7.40
N ILE A 198 -6.92 16.55 6.72
CA ILE A 198 -7.96 16.85 5.72
C ILE A 198 -9.22 15.99 5.89
#